data_AF-A0A0Q9LEI5-F1
#
_entry.id   AF-A0A0Q9LEI5-F1
#
_cell.length_a   1.000
_cell.length_b   1.000
_cell.length_c   1.000
_cell.angle_alpha   90.00
_cell.angle_beta   90.00
_cell.angle_gamma   90.00
#
_symmetry.space_group_name_H-M   'P 1'
#
loop_
_entity.id
_entity.type
_entity.pdbx_description
1 polymer ?
#
loop_
_entity_poly.entity_id
_entity_poly.type
_entity_poly.pdbx_seq_one_letter_code
_entity_poly.pdbx_strand_id
1 'polypeptide(L)'
;MINNWEATYFNFDAHKLESLADEAQRLGIELFVLDDGWFGHRDDDTSSLGDWQVDKRKLPDGLADFAERFRARGMEFGLWFEPEMISEDSHLYREHSTGRTGKIPAFKRLAS
;
A
#
# COMPACT_ATOMS: atom_id res chain seq x y z
N MET A 1 -10.66 14.68 -0.56
CA MET A 1 -9.71 13.56 -0.58
C MET A 1 -8.91 13.61 -1.88
N ILE A 2 -7.62 13.27 -1.82
CA ILE A 2 -6.77 12.99 -2.98
C ILE A 2 -6.25 11.56 -2.89
N ASN A 3 -6.11 10.89 -4.02
CA ASN A 3 -5.55 9.55 -4.15
C ASN A 3 -4.41 9.62 -5.20
N ASN A 4 -3.26 9.02 -4.92
CA ASN A 4 -2.07 9.15 -5.78
C ASN A 4 -2.04 8.22 -7.00
N TRP A 5 -3.03 7.34 -7.20
CA TRP A 5 -3.04 6.31 -8.25
C TRP A 5 -2.77 6.89 -9.63
N GLU A 6 -3.65 7.74 -10.16
CA GLU A 6 -3.45 8.29 -11.50
C GLU A 6 -2.27 9.27 -11.59
N ALA A 7 -1.81 9.81 -10.45
CA ALA A 7 -0.70 10.75 -10.43
C ALA A 7 0.67 10.06 -10.50
N THR A 8 0.77 8.81 -10.05
CA THR A 8 2.06 8.14 -9.87
C THR A 8 2.10 6.68 -10.33
N TYR A 9 0.95 6.02 -10.41
CA TYR A 9 0.83 4.57 -10.46
C TYR A 9 1.79 3.95 -9.43
N PHE A 10 2.62 2.98 -9.84
CA PHE A 10 3.61 2.37 -8.95
C PHE A 10 4.89 3.19 -8.75
N ASN A 11 5.09 4.27 -9.52
CA ASN A 11 6.33 5.04 -9.58
C ASN A 11 6.32 6.24 -8.62
N PHE A 12 6.43 5.94 -7.32
CA PHE A 12 6.52 6.94 -6.26
C PHE A 12 7.62 6.64 -5.25
N ASP A 13 8.00 7.70 -4.54
CA ASP A 13 8.74 7.67 -3.29
C ASP A 13 8.05 8.63 -2.29
N ALA A 14 8.51 8.63 -1.04
CA ALA A 14 7.95 9.52 -0.01
C ALA A 14 7.96 11.01 -0.44
N HIS A 15 9.03 11.49 -1.06
CA HIS A 15 9.17 12.90 -1.43
C HIS A 15 8.14 13.34 -2.48
N LYS A 16 7.91 12.52 -3.51
CA LYS A 16 6.90 12.81 -4.54
C LYS A 16 5.51 12.88 -3.93
N LEU A 17 5.17 11.97 -3.02
CA LEU A 17 3.87 11.94 -2.37
C LEU A 17 3.67 13.12 -1.39
N GLU A 18 4.71 13.49 -0.64
CA GLU A 18 4.69 14.69 0.22
C GLU A 18 4.48 15.97 -0.61
N SER A 19 5.10 16.06 -1.78
CA SER A 19 4.88 17.20 -2.70
C SER A 19 3.43 17.27 -3.19
N LEU A 20 2.81 16.13 -3.50
CA LEU A 20 1.39 16.07 -3.83
C LEU A 20 0.51 16.48 -2.66
N ALA A 21 0.88 16.07 -1.44
CA ALA A 21 0.18 16.40 -0.21
C ALA A 21 0.16 17.91 0.03
N ASP A 22 1.31 18.56 -0.11
CA ASP A 22 1.46 20.00 0.10
C ASP A 22 0.58 20.80 -0.88
N GLU A 23 0.53 20.41 -2.15
CA GLU A 23 -0.35 21.04 -3.14
C GLU A 23 -1.85 20.76 -2.85
N ALA A 24 -2.19 19.53 -2.46
CA ALA A 24 -3.55 19.17 -2.08
C ALA A 24 -4.02 19.97 -0.85
N GLN A 25 -3.14 20.15 0.15
CA GLN A 25 -3.42 20.94 1.34
C GLN A 25 -3.70 22.40 1.01
N ARG A 26 -2.96 23.01 0.05
CA ARG A 26 -3.21 24.39 -0.43
C ARG A 26 -4.58 24.56 -1.09
N LEU A 27 -5.14 23.47 -1.62
CA LEU A 27 -6.48 23.42 -2.20
C LEU A 27 -7.57 23.07 -1.17
N GLY A 28 -7.21 22.91 0.10
CA GLY A 28 -8.15 22.57 1.18
C GLY A 28 -8.56 21.10 1.20
N ILE A 29 -7.77 20.20 0.61
CA ILE A 29 -8.01 18.76 0.69
C ILE A 29 -7.52 18.25 2.04
N GLU A 30 -8.36 17.47 2.73
CA GLU A 30 -8.13 17.06 4.12
C GLU A 30 -7.69 15.60 4.29
N LEU A 31 -7.78 14.77 3.25
CA LEU A 31 -7.45 13.33 3.28
C LEU A 31 -6.55 12.97 2.10
N PHE A 32 -5.40 12.39 2.40
CA PHE A 32 -4.51 11.77 1.41
C PHE A 32 -4.63 10.24 1.49
N VAL A 33 -4.87 9.59 0.35
CA VAL A 33 -4.90 8.13 0.25
C VAL A 33 -3.68 7.66 -0.51
N LEU A 34 -2.86 6.84 0.15
CA LEU A 34 -1.79 6.06 -0.49
C LEU A 34 -2.39 4.82 -1.14
N ASP A 35 -2.38 4.80 -2.48
CA ASP A 35 -2.89 3.71 -3.31
C ASP A 35 -1.86 2.58 -3.51
N ASP A 36 -2.10 1.65 -4.44
CA ASP A 36 -1.30 0.44 -4.67
C ASP A 36 0.21 0.73 -4.87
N GLY A 37 1.06 -0.23 -4.51
CA GLY A 37 2.51 -0.17 -4.69
C GLY A 37 3.34 0.11 -3.44
N TRP A 38 2.73 0.24 -2.25
CA TRP A 38 3.42 0.57 -0.99
C TRP A 38 4.02 -0.64 -0.25
N PHE A 39 3.72 -1.86 -0.69
CA PHE A 39 4.02 -3.11 0.01
C PHE A 39 4.89 -4.05 -0.83
N GLY A 40 5.55 -5.00 -0.15
CA GLY A 40 6.35 -6.05 -0.76
C GLY A 40 7.38 -5.50 -1.76
N HIS A 41 7.36 -6.02 -2.97
CA HIS A 41 8.09 -5.52 -4.13
C HIS A 41 7.14 -5.13 -5.28
N ARG A 42 6.03 -4.48 -4.93
CA ARG A 42 4.93 -4.07 -5.82
C ARG A 42 5.32 -2.87 -6.68
N ASP A 43 6.19 -3.13 -7.66
CA ASP A 43 6.63 -2.14 -8.66
C ASP A 43 5.73 -2.12 -9.92
N ASP A 44 4.86 -3.13 -10.05
CA ASP A 44 3.76 -3.25 -11.00
C ASP A 44 2.64 -4.14 -10.42
N ASP A 45 1.63 -4.48 -11.24
CA ASP A 45 0.47 -5.27 -10.82
C ASP A 45 0.70 -6.80 -10.79
N THR A 46 1.91 -7.28 -11.08
CA THR A 46 2.19 -8.71 -11.30
C THR A 46 2.70 -9.46 -10.08
N SER A 47 3.05 -8.77 -8.98
CA SER A 47 3.68 -9.37 -7.79
C SER A 47 3.07 -8.92 -6.46
N SER A 48 3.53 -9.51 -5.35
CA SER A 48 3.38 -9.00 -3.97
C SER A 48 1.98 -9.00 -3.33
N LEU A 49 0.86 -9.23 -4.03
CA LEU A 49 -0.44 -9.38 -3.34
C LEU A 49 -0.35 -10.53 -2.34
N GLY A 50 -0.75 -10.26 -1.09
CA GLY A 50 -0.56 -11.17 0.05
C GLY A 50 0.59 -10.77 0.99
N ASP A 51 1.57 -10.01 0.52
CA ASP A 51 2.75 -9.58 1.29
C ASP A 51 2.57 -8.15 1.83
N TRP A 52 1.71 -7.99 2.83
CA TRP A 52 1.29 -6.69 3.39
C TRP A 52 2.33 -6.00 4.30
N GLN A 53 3.61 -6.06 3.95
CA GLN A 53 4.69 -5.36 4.66
C GLN A 53 5.17 -4.18 3.82
N VAL A 54 5.40 -3.04 4.48
CA VAL A 54 5.85 -1.82 3.80
C VAL A 54 7.14 -2.03 3.01
N ASP A 55 7.15 -1.57 1.76
CA ASP A 55 8.35 -1.53 0.93
C ASP A 55 9.25 -0.37 1.37
N LYS A 56 10.30 -0.70 2.12
CA LYS A 56 11.27 0.29 2.61
C LYS A 56 12.16 0.88 1.50
N ARG A 57 12.11 0.37 0.28
CA ARG A 57 12.78 1.02 -0.87
C ARG A 57 12.05 2.31 -1.26
N LYS A 58 10.72 2.33 -1.15
CA LYS A 58 9.86 3.50 -1.44
C LYS A 58 9.60 4.36 -0.21
N LEU A 59 9.42 3.72 0.95
CA LEU A 59 9.14 4.37 2.24
C LEU A 59 10.17 3.94 3.31
N PRO A 60 11.40 4.49 3.31
CA PRO A 60 12.50 4.03 4.16
C PRO A 60 12.20 4.02 5.66
N ASP A 61 11.45 5.02 6.11
CA ASP A 61 11.06 5.21 7.51
C ASP A 61 9.75 4.47 7.88
N GLY A 62 9.11 3.83 6.89
CA GLY A 62 7.90 3.03 7.04
C GLY A 62 6.60 3.83 7.07
N LEU A 63 5.47 3.11 7.06
CA LEU A 63 4.13 3.70 6.99
C LEU A 63 3.74 4.55 8.20
N ALA A 64 4.18 4.18 9.41
CA ALA A 64 3.83 4.90 10.62
C ALA A 64 4.41 6.32 10.61
N ASP A 65 5.70 6.44 10.30
CA ASP A 65 6.36 7.72 10.12
C ASP A 65 5.71 8.51 8.97
N PHE A 66 5.45 7.85 7.84
CA PHE A 66 4.80 8.48 6.70
C PHE A 66 3.43 9.07 7.05
N ALA A 67 2.56 8.32 7.74
CA ALA A 67 1.25 8.80 8.17
C ALA A 67 1.36 10.01 9.14
N GLU A 68 2.33 10.00 10.06
CA GLU A 68 2.55 11.13 10.98
C GLU A 68 2.98 12.41 10.23
N ARG A 69 3.74 12.30 9.13
CA ARG A 69 4.07 13.44 8.26
C ARG A 69 2.83 14.11 7.65
N PHE A 70 1.79 13.35 7.30
CA PHE A 70 0.52 13.93 6.82
C PHE A 70 -0.30 14.54 7.96
N ARG A 71 -0.37 13.86 9.11
CA ARG A 71 -1.08 14.39 10.29
C ARG A 71 -0.47 15.71 10.76
N ALA A 72 0.86 15.84 10.72
CA ALA A 72 1.57 17.08 11.01
C ALA A 72 1.23 18.23 10.04
N ARG A 73 0.77 17.93 8.83
CA ARG A 73 0.29 18.89 7.83
C ARG A 73 -1.22 19.19 7.96
N GLY A 74 -1.88 18.62 8.96
CA GLY A 74 -3.33 18.76 9.15
C GLY A 74 -4.15 17.91 8.18
N MET A 75 -3.56 16.84 7.62
CA MET A 75 -4.26 15.91 6.73
C MET A 75 -4.45 14.55 7.41
N GLU A 76 -5.60 13.93 7.17
CA GLU A 76 -5.83 12.51 7.42
C GLU A 76 -5.07 11.64 6.40
N PHE A 77 -4.78 10.40 6.79
CA PHE A 77 -4.05 9.43 5.97
C PHE A 77 -4.87 8.15 5.80
N GLY A 78 -5.15 7.80 4.54
CA GLY A 78 -5.78 6.55 4.14
C GLY A 78 -4.80 5.64 3.41
N LEU A 79 -5.07 4.33 3.44
CA LEU A 79 -4.20 3.31 2.86
C LEU A 79 -5.04 2.28 2.11
N TRP A 80 -4.65 1.97 0.87
CA TRP A 80 -5.30 0.95 0.06
C TRP A 80 -4.83 -0.47 0.42
N PHE A 81 -5.76 -1.43 0.37
CA PHE A 81 -5.52 -2.85 0.56
C PHE A 81 -6.45 -3.69 -0.33
N GLU A 82 -5.95 -4.84 -0.81
CA GLU A 82 -6.73 -5.87 -1.51
C GLU A 82 -6.53 -7.25 -0.85
N PRO A 83 -7.07 -7.46 0.36
CA PRO A 83 -6.76 -8.62 1.20
C PRO A 83 -7.29 -9.95 0.65
N GLU A 84 -8.14 -9.90 -0.37
CA GLU A 84 -8.76 -11.06 -1.01
C GLU A 84 -7.87 -11.70 -2.09
N MET A 85 -6.77 -11.05 -2.47
CA MET A 85 -5.92 -11.48 -3.58
C MET A 85 -4.55 -11.95 -3.13
N ILE A 86 -3.93 -12.80 -3.96
CA ILE A 86 -2.58 -13.31 -3.77
C ILE A 86 -1.86 -13.41 -5.12
N SER A 87 -0.61 -12.97 -5.19
CA SER A 87 0.23 -13.10 -6.38
C SER A 87 1.02 -14.40 -6.34
N GLU A 88 1.24 -15.06 -7.49
CA GLU A 88 2.13 -16.23 -7.55
C GLU A 88 3.56 -15.85 -7.12
N ASP A 89 4.01 -14.65 -7.50
CA ASP A 89 5.21 -14.05 -6.94
C ASP A 89 4.90 -13.27 -5.65
N SER A 90 4.65 -14.01 -4.58
CA SER A 90 4.55 -13.51 -3.20
C SER A 90 5.14 -14.54 -2.22
N HIS A 91 5.59 -14.07 -1.06
CA HIS A 91 5.99 -14.93 0.04
C HIS A 91 4.82 -15.77 0.54
N LEU A 92 3.65 -15.16 0.72
CA LEU A 92 2.45 -15.85 1.15
C LEU A 92 2.11 -17.04 0.23
N TYR A 93 2.23 -16.88 -1.08
CA TYR A 93 1.98 -17.96 -2.03
C TYR A 93 3.01 -19.09 -1.88
N ARG A 94 4.29 -18.75 -1.78
CA ARG A 94 5.37 -19.74 -1.61
C ARG A 94 5.23 -20.53 -0.31
N GLU A 95 4.79 -19.90 0.77
CA GLU A 95 4.64 -20.55 2.08
C GLU A 95 3.40 -21.45 2.16
N HIS A 96 2.34 -21.14 1.41
CA HIS A 96 1.05 -21.83 1.51
C HIS A 96 0.61 -22.58 0.24
N SER A 97 1.41 -22.59 -0.83
CA SER A 97 1.11 -23.33 -2.07
C SER A 97 1.30 -24.84 -1.87
N THR A 98 0.22 -25.54 -1.53
CA THR A 98 0.17 -27.00 -1.55
C THR A 98 -0.02 -27.52 -2.98
N GLY A 99 0.91 -27.20 -3.90
CA GLY A 99 0.99 -27.79 -5.25
C GLY A 99 -0.28 -27.76 -6.12
N ARG A 100 -1.27 -26.93 -5.77
CA ARG A 100 -2.54 -26.79 -6.50
C ARG A 100 -2.81 -25.31 -6.72
N THR A 101 -2.65 -24.92 -7.98
CA THR A 101 -3.11 -23.67 -8.59
C THR A 101 -4.43 -23.15 -7.98
N GLY A 102 -4.38 -21.92 -7.45
CA GLY A 102 -5.51 -20.99 -7.52
C GLY A 102 -6.63 -21.12 -6.49
N LYS A 103 -6.41 -21.69 -5.30
CA LYS A 103 -7.37 -21.52 -4.18
C LYS A 103 -6.67 -21.02 -2.94
N ILE A 104 -6.97 -19.77 -2.60
CA ILE A 104 -6.69 -19.13 -1.31
C ILE A 104 -7.15 -20.10 -0.20
N PRO A 105 -6.31 -20.42 0.81
CA PRO A 105 -6.78 -21.13 1.99
C PRO A 105 -7.89 -20.28 2.61
N ALA A 106 -9.12 -20.82 2.65
CA ALA A 106 -10.25 -20.13 3.24
C ALA A 106 -9.84 -19.58 4.61
N PHE A 107 -10.00 -18.25 4.82
CA PHE A 107 -9.81 -17.59 6.10
C PHE A 107 -10.51 -18.42 7.18
N LYS A 108 -9.73 -19.14 8.00
CA LYS A 108 -10.27 -19.74 9.21
C LYS A 108 -10.61 -18.60 10.14
N ARG A 109 -11.90 -18.25 10.17
CA ARG A 109 -12.49 -17.37 11.17
C ARG A 109 -12.18 -17.99 12.54
N LEU A 110 -11.20 -17.45 13.25
CA LEU A 110 -11.05 -17.71 14.68
C LEU A 110 -12.28 -17.05 15.34
N ALA A 111 -13.20 -17.89 15.80
CA ALA A 111 -14.28 -17.44 16.66
C ALA A 111 -13.68 -16.94 17.98
N SER A 112 -14.30 -15.87 18.49
CA SER A 112 -14.00 -15.10 19.72
C SER A 112 -13.53 -15.92 20.92
#